data_AF-A0A2G5E0F4-F1
#
_entry.id   AF-A0A2G5E0F4-F1
#
_cell.length_a   1.000
_cell.length_b   1.000
_cell.length_c   1.000
_cell.angle_alpha   90.00
_cell.angle_beta   90.00
_cell.angle_gamma   90.00
#
_symmetry.space_group_name_H-M   'P 1'
#
loop_
_entity.id
_entity.type
_entity.pdbx_description
1 polymer ?
#
loop_
_entity_poly.entity_id
_entity_poly.type
_entity_poly.pdbx_seq_one_letter_code
_entity_poly.pdbx_strand_id
1 'polypeptide(L)'
;MQQLSTEKSSMTFDEVSMERSKSFIKALQELKNLRPQLYSAAEYCEKSYLNSEQKQMVLDNLKDYAVRALVNAVDHLGTVAYKLTDLFEQQTTEVSTAELKVSCLNQRLLTCKIYTDKEGVRQQQLFTIIPRHHKHYILPNSFNKKVHFSPQTQVDAREKLILAGPRLHPSGTPASNTLSWHLASETKSTLNGNQHSLTR
;
A
#
# COMPACT_ATOMS: atom_id res chain seq x y z
N MET A 1 16.40 52.67 -0.56
CA MET A 1 15.38 51.61 -0.65
C MET A 1 15.86 50.58 -1.67
N GLN A 2 16.61 49.57 -1.25
CA GLN A 2 16.95 48.43 -2.10
C GLN A 2 16.27 47.22 -1.48
N GLN A 3 15.18 46.77 -2.13
CA GLN A 3 14.51 45.53 -1.81
C GLN A 3 15.41 44.38 -2.25
N LEU A 4 15.92 43.62 -1.29
CA LEU A 4 16.60 42.35 -1.55
C LEU A 4 15.51 41.31 -1.84
N SER A 5 15.27 41.07 -3.12
CA SER A 5 14.41 40.02 -3.64
C SER A 5 14.78 38.70 -2.98
N THR A 6 13.92 38.21 -2.10
CA THR A 6 14.01 36.84 -1.58
C THR A 6 13.48 35.93 -2.67
N GLU A 7 14.35 35.53 -3.59
CA GLU A 7 14.07 34.42 -4.50
C GLU A 7 13.78 33.19 -3.65
N LYS A 8 12.50 32.85 -3.54
CA LYS A 8 12.05 31.57 -3.00
C LYS A 8 12.38 30.52 -4.06
N SER A 9 13.65 30.12 -4.11
CA SER A 9 14.10 28.93 -4.82
C SER A 9 13.15 27.80 -4.45
N SER A 10 12.58 27.12 -5.44
CA SER A 10 11.75 25.94 -5.22
C SER A 10 12.64 24.85 -4.65
N MET A 11 12.78 24.82 -3.33
CA MET A 11 13.62 23.85 -2.64
C MET A 11 13.11 22.45 -2.97
N THR A 12 14.03 21.56 -3.29
CA THR A 12 13.68 20.15 -3.50
C THR A 12 13.23 19.54 -2.16
N PHE A 13 12.42 18.48 -2.21
CA PHE A 13 11.91 17.83 -0.98
C PHE A 13 13.05 17.42 -0.02
N ASP A 14 14.17 16.97 -0.58
CA ASP A 14 15.38 16.58 0.16
C ASP A 14 16.07 17.78 0.83
N GLU A 15 16.08 18.94 0.16
CA GLU A 15 16.65 20.19 0.69
C GLU A 15 15.84 20.72 1.89
N VAL A 16 14.51 20.63 1.85
CA VAL A 16 13.63 21.01 2.97
C VAL A 16 13.85 20.09 4.17
N SER A 17 14.00 18.79 3.92
CA SER A 17 14.31 17.79 4.95
C SER A 17 15.65 18.09 5.64
N MET A 18 16.68 18.38 4.84
CA MET A 18 18.00 18.71 5.33
C MET A 18 17.99 19.99 6.19
N GLU A 19 17.27 21.02 5.75
CA GLU A 19 17.19 22.28 6.51
C GLU A 19 16.44 22.09 7.85
N ARG A 20 15.39 21.26 7.90
CA ARG A 20 14.75 20.91 9.18
C ARG A 20 15.72 20.24 10.14
N SER A 21 16.45 19.24 9.65
CA SER A 21 17.45 18.49 10.45
C SER A 21 18.54 19.42 11.00
N LYS A 22 19.08 20.28 10.14
CA LYS A 22 20.05 21.31 10.53
C LYS A 22 19.49 22.26 11.58
N SER A 23 18.23 22.69 11.43
CA SER A 23 17.57 23.57 12.39
C SER A 23 17.37 22.91 13.76
N PHE A 24 17.11 21.60 13.79
CA PHE A 24 17.02 20.81 15.02
C PHE A 24 18.37 20.69 15.72
N ILE A 25 19.43 20.37 14.98
CA ILE A 25 20.79 20.30 15.52
C ILE A 25 21.21 21.65 16.10
N LYS A 26 20.86 22.76 15.44
CA LYS A 26 21.11 24.11 15.95
C LYS A 26 20.40 24.36 17.29
N ALA A 27 19.11 24.02 17.39
CA ALA A 27 18.36 24.18 18.63
C ALA A 27 18.92 23.30 19.78
N LEU A 28 19.35 22.07 19.47
CA LEU A 28 20.04 21.22 20.44
C LEU A 28 21.36 21.84 20.92
N GLN A 29 22.11 22.46 20.01
CA GLN A 29 23.34 23.14 20.37
C GLN A 29 23.08 24.36 21.25
N GLU A 30 22.03 25.15 20.97
CA GLU A 30 21.60 26.27 21.81
C GLU A 30 21.21 25.80 23.22
N LEU A 31 20.40 24.75 23.33
CA LEU A 31 20.05 24.15 24.62
C LEU A 31 21.29 23.63 25.38
N LYS A 32 22.25 23.00 24.69
CA LYS A 32 23.51 22.54 25.29
C LYS A 32 24.36 23.72 25.81
N ASN A 33 24.36 24.84 25.08
CA ASN A 33 25.08 26.05 25.46
C ASN A 33 24.43 26.78 26.63
N LEU A 34 23.15 26.55 26.92
CA LEU A 34 22.47 27.10 28.09
C LEU A 34 23.10 26.62 29.40
N ARG A 35 23.58 25.37 29.46
CA ARG A 35 24.19 24.80 30.67
C ARG A 35 25.34 25.67 31.23
N PRO A 36 26.44 25.91 30.50
CA PRO A 36 27.52 26.74 31.03
C PRO A 36 27.09 28.18 31.35
N GLN A 37 26.10 28.74 30.63
CA GLN A 37 25.55 30.07 30.93
C GLN A 37 24.83 30.11 32.27
N LEU A 38 24.04 29.08 32.59
CA LEU A 38 23.34 28.97 33.87
C LEU A 38 24.33 28.78 35.03
N TYR A 39 25.38 27.98 34.84
CA TYR A 39 26.42 27.81 35.86
C TYR A 39 27.18 29.10 36.12
N SER A 40 27.61 29.82 35.08
CA SER A 40 28.31 31.10 35.25
C SER A 40 27.43 32.17 35.89
N ALA A 41 26.15 32.21 35.52
CA ALA A 41 25.18 33.10 36.15
C ALA A 41 24.95 32.75 37.62
N ALA A 42 24.85 31.45 37.97
CA ALA A 42 24.70 31.01 39.35
C ALA A 42 25.92 31.38 40.21
N GLU A 43 27.13 31.21 39.69
CA GLU A 43 28.36 31.61 40.38
C GLU A 43 28.42 33.14 40.59
N TYR A 44 28.02 33.92 39.59
CA TYR A 44 27.92 35.37 39.71
C TYR A 44 26.93 35.78 40.80
N CYS A 45 25.77 35.12 40.82
CA CYS A 45 24.72 35.37 41.79
C CYS A 45 25.19 35.11 43.24
N GLU A 46 25.91 34.01 43.46
CA GLU A 46 26.50 33.68 44.76
C GLU A 46 27.49 34.76 45.21
N LYS A 47 28.44 35.13 44.33
CA LYS A 47 29.42 36.19 44.62
C LYS A 47 28.76 37.54 44.88
N SER A 48 27.70 37.87 44.13
CA SER A 48 26.96 39.12 44.30
C SER A 48 26.27 39.20 45.67
N TYR A 49 25.69 38.09 46.13
CA TYR A 49 25.02 38.04 47.44
C TYR A 49 26.01 38.11 48.62
N LEU A 50 27.16 37.46 48.51
CA LEU A 50 28.18 37.45 49.58
C LEU A 50 28.86 38.82 49.75
N ASN A 51 29.09 39.55 48.66
CA ASN A 51 29.89 40.79 48.66
C ASN A 51 29.07 42.08 48.75
N SER A 52 27.73 42.02 48.67
CA SER A 52 26.86 43.20 48.70
C SER A 52 26.34 43.48 50.12
N GLU A 53 26.37 44.76 50.52
CA GLU A 53 25.73 45.21 51.77
C GLU A 53 24.19 45.24 51.64
N GLN A 54 23.66 45.45 50.44
CA GLN A 54 22.23 45.56 50.15
C GLN A 54 21.60 44.19 49.84
N LYS A 55 21.68 43.27 50.80
CA LYS A 55 21.28 41.85 50.61
C LYS A 55 19.86 41.66 50.12
N GLN A 56 18.90 42.43 50.63
CA GLN A 56 17.48 42.28 50.27
C GLN A 56 17.24 42.58 48.78
N MET A 57 17.82 43.65 48.26
CA MET A 57 17.71 43.99 46.83
C MET A 57 18.37 42.94 45.94
N VAL A 58 19.53 42.40 46.34
CA VAL A 58 20.19 41.31 45.60
C VAL A 58 19.32 40.05 45.59
N LEU A 59 18.68 39.70 46.71
CA LEU A 59 17.78 38.54 46.77
C LEU A 59 16.57 38.67 45.86
N ASP A 60 15.94 39.84 45.82
CA ASP A 60 14.75 40.03 44.98
C ASP A 60 15.12 40.00 43.49
N ASN A 61 16.24 40.61 43.09
CA ASN A 61 16.80 40.46 41.74
C ASN A 61 17.15 39.01 41.41
N LEU A 62 17.66 38.25 42.38
CA LEU A 62 18.03 36.85 42.20
C LEU A 62 16.81 35.97 41.93
N LYS A 63 15.69 36.21 42.64
CA LYS A 63 14.43 35.50 42.41
C LYS A 63 13.91 35.77 41.00
N ASP A 64 13.90 37.03 40.57
CA ASP A 64 13.48 37.40 39.22
C ASP A 64 14.35 36.73 38.15
N TYR A 65 15.66 36.68 38.39
CA TYR A 65 16.58 35.98 37.50
C TYR A 65 16.32 34.48 37.47
N ALA A 66 16.10 33.83 38.61
CA ALA A 66 15.81 32.40 38.70
C ALA A 66 14.54 32.03 37.94
N VAL A 67 13.47 32.83 38.06
CA VAL A 67 12.23 32.64 37.29
C VAL A 67 12.50 32.76 35.79
N ARG A 68 13.23 33.80 35.36
CA ARG A 68 13.58 34.00 33.94
C ARG A 68 14.46 32.88 33.39
N ALA A 69 15.44 32.41 34.17
CA ALA A 69 16.31 31.31 33.80
C ALA A 69 15.53 29.99 33.62
N LEU A 70 14.56 29.73 34.51
CA LEU A 70 13.68 28.57 34.40
C LEU A 70 12.81 28.64 33.14
N VAL A 71 12.16 29.78 32.89
CA VAL A 71 11.33 29.98 31.69
C VAL A 71 12.16 29.82 30.42
N ASN A 72 13.36 30.38 30.39
CA ASN A 72 14.28 30.24 29.26
C ASN A 72 14.71 28.77 29.02
N ALA A 73 15.03 28.03 30.07
CA ALA A 73 15.37 26.62 29.95
C ALA A 73 14.19 25.78 29.41
N VAL A 74 12.97 26.06 29.88
CA VAL A 74 11.76 25.41 29.40
C VAL A 74 11.48 25.78 27.94
N ASP A 75 11.71 27.03 27.54
CA ASP A 75 11.53 27.50 26.16
C ASP A 75 12.51 26.81 25.18
N HIS A 76 13.79 26.71 25.54
CA HIS A 76 14.76 25.98 24.73
C HIS A 76 14.42 24.49 24.63
N LEU A 77 13.96 23.87 25.72
CA LEU A 77 13.51 22.47 25.70
C LEU A 77 12.27 22.30 24.83
N GLY A 78 11.31 23.21 24.93
CA GLY A 78 10.11 23.24 24.10
C GLY A 78 10.44 23.37 22.61
N THR A 79 11.39 24.24 22.26
CA THR A 79 11.87 24.41 20.88
C THR A 79 12.51 23.13 20.34
N VAL A 80 13.35 22.46 21.14
CA VAL A 80 13.96 21.18 20.76
C VAL A 80 12.90 20.10 20.58
N ALA A 81 11.94 20.00 21.50
CA ALA A 81 10.85 19.03 21.42
C ALA A 81 9.97 19.24 20.17
N TYR A 82 9.62 20.50 19.89
CA TYR A 82 8.84 20.87 18.70
C TYR A 82 9.57 20.45 17.41
N LYS A 83 10.84 20.84 17.26
CA LYS A 83 11.64 20.52 16.07
C LYS A 83 11.86 19.01 15.91
N LEU A 84 12.05 18.28 17.01
CA LEU A 84 12.16 16.83 16.99
C LEU A 84 10.85 16.18 16.52
N THR A 85 9.72 16.67 17.01
CA THR A 85 8.39 16.18 16.62
C THR A 85 8.13 16.42 15.14
N ASP A 86 8.45 17.62 14.62
CA ASP A 86 8.34 17.95 13.18
C ASP A 86 9.17 16.99 12.30
N LEU A 87 10.39 16.63 12.72
CA LEU A 87 11.21 15.63 12.03
C LEU A 87 10.57 14.23 12.04
N PHE A 88 10.03 13.80 13.17
CA PHE A 88 9.36 12.50 13.28
C PHE A 88 8.07 12.44 12.46
N GLU A 89 7.28 13.50 12.46
CA GLU A 89 6.07 13.59 11.63
C GLU A 89 6.43 13.46 10.15
N GLN A 90 7.46 14.19 9.69
CA GLN A 90 7.94 14.05 8.32
C GLN A 90 8.36 12.61 8.01
N GLN A 91 9.21 12.00 8.83
CA GLN A 91 9.66 10.62 8.63
C GLN A 91 8.47 9.63 8.61
N THR A 92 7.48 9.82 9.49
CA THR A 92 6.28 8.98 9.55
C THR A 92 5.47 9.07 8.26
N THR A 93 5.32 10.28 7.70
CA THR A 93 4.64 10.46 6.41
C THR A 93 5.41 9.80 5.27
N GLU A 94 6.74 9.93 5.23
CA GLU A 94 7.58 9.30 4.22
C GLU A 94 7.47 7.78 4.26
N VAL A 95 7.55 7.17 5.45
CA VAL A 95 7.37 5.72 5.65
C VAL A 95 5.99 5.29 5.16
N SER A 96 4.93 6.01 5.54
CA SER A 96 3.56 5.70 5.08
C SER A 96 3.44 5.74 3.56
N THR A 97 4.08 6.71 2.88
CA THR A 97 4.07 6.78 1.42
C THR A 97 4.86 5.63 0.77
N ALA A 98 5.96 5.20 1.40
CA ALA A 98 6.75 4.07 0.94
C ALA A 98 5.98 2.76 1.08
N GLU A 99 5.29 2.55 2.21
CA GLU A 99 4.42 1.39 2.45
C GLU A 99 3.31 1.30 1.41
N LEU A 100 2.66 2.42 1.07
CA LEU A 100 1.65 2.44 0.00
C LEU A 100 2.24 2.04 -1.37
N LYS A 101 3.43 2.52 -1.71
CA LYS A 101 4.13 2.12 -2.95
C LYS A 101 4.46 0.63 -2.95
N VAL A 102 4.96 0.10 -1.83
CA VAL A 102 5.26 -1.33 -1.66
C VAL A 102 3.98 -2.17 -1.80
N SER A 103 2.88 -1.75 -1.17
CA SER A 103 1.59 -2.42 -1.28
C SER A 103 1.08 -2.46 -2.72
N CYS A 104 1.16 -1.33 -3.45
CA CYS A 104 0.82 -1.26 -4.87
C CYS A 104 1.67 -2.21 -5.72
N LEU A 105 2.98 -2.24 -5.51
CA LEU A 105 3.87 -3.18 -6.21
C LEU A 105 3.52 -4.63 -5.90
N ASN A 106 3.22 -4.95 -4.64
CA ASN A 106 2.82 -6.29 -4.23
C ASN A 106 1.51 -6.73 -4.91
N GLN A 107 0.50 -5.85 -4.98
CA GLN A 107 -0.75 -6.12 -5.69
C GLN A 107 -0.52 -6.39 -7.19
N ARG A 108 0.33 -5.58 -7.84
CA ARG A 108 0.70 -5.79 -9.25
C ARG A 108 1.41 -7.11 -9.47
N LEU A 109 2.36 -7.46 -8.60
CA LEU A 109 3.09 -8.72 -8.66
C LEU A 109 2.16 -9.91 -8.49
N LEU A 110 1.28 -9.88 -7.50
CA LEU A 110 0.26 -10.92 -7.28
C LEU A 110 -0.65 -11.08 -8.50
N THR A 111 -1.08 -9.97 -9.09
CA THR A 111 -1.91 -9.97 -10.30
C THR A 111 -1.18 -10.63 -11.47
N CYS A 112 0.08 -10.26 -11.71
CA CYS A 112 0.91 -10.89 -12.73
C CYS A 112 1.09 -12.40 -12.48
N LYS A 113 1.34 -12.80 -11.23
CA LYS A 113 1.46 -14.22 -10.85
C LYS A 113 0.18 -15.00 -11.18
N ILE A 114 -0.99 -14.46 -10.82
CA ILE A 114 -2.29 -15.07 -11.12
C ILE A 114 -2.51 -15.17 -12.63
N TYR A 115 -2.14 -14.13 -13.39
CA TYR A 115 -2.29 -14.14 -14.85
C TYR A 115 -1.42 -15.20 -15.50
N THR A 116 -0.13 -15.28 -15.12
CA THR A 116 0.79 -16.29 -15.63
C THR A 116 0.34 -17.71 -15.30
N ASP A 117 -0.15 -17.95 -14.08
CA ASP A 117 -0.70 -19.26 -13.67
C ASP A 117 -1.91 -19.66 -14.53
N LYS A 118 -2.88 -18.75 -14.68
CA LYS A 118 -4.06 -18.98 -15.53
C LYS A 118 -3.70 -19.25 -16.99
N GLU A 119 -2.74 -18.51 -17.52
CA GLU A 119 -2.26 -18.68 -18.89
C GLU A 119 -1.54 -20.03 -19.07
N GLY A 120 -0.76 -20.47 -18.09
CA GLY A 120 -0.15 -21.81 -18.08
C GLY A 120 -1.20 -22.93 -18.12
N VAL A 121 -2.24 -22.84 -17.27
CA VAL A 121 -3.37 -23.80 -17.29
C VAL A 121 -4.11 -23.78 -18.62
N ARG A 122 -4.37 -22.59 -19.18
CA ARG A 122 -5.04 -22.44 -20.49
C ARG A 122 -4.24 -23.10 -21.60
N GLN A 123 -2.91 -22.94 -21.60
CA GLN A 123 -2.03 -23.59 -22.57
C GLN A 123 -2.10 -25.11 -22.44
N GLN A 124 -2.04 -25.65 -21.22
CA GLN A 124 -2.17 -27.10 -20.99
C GLN A 124 -3.50 -27.66 -21.52
N GLN A 125 -4.61 -26.96 -21.27
CA GLN A 125 -5.94 -27.36 -21.75
C GLN A 125 -6.06 -27.30 -23.29
N LEU A 126 -5.39 -26.36 -23.96
CA LEU A 126 -5.42 -26.25 -25.41
C LEU A 126 -4.82 -27.49 -26.10
N PHE A 127 -3.80 -28.11 -25.49
CA PHE A 127 -3.20 -29.34 -26.02
C PHE A 127 -4.08 -30.58 -25.82
N THR A 128 -5.08 -30.54 -24.93
CA THR A 128 -6.09 -31.60 -24.80
C THR A 128 -7.24 -31.38 -25.78
N ILE A 129 -7.01 -31.70 -27.07
CA ILE A 129 -8.08 -31.76 -28.06
C ILE A 129 -8.98 -32.95 -27.72
N ILE A 130 -10.19 -32.68 -27.19
CA ILE A 130 -11.20 -33.72 -26.95
C ILE A 130 -12.09 -33.79 -28.20
N PRO A 131 -11.96 -34.81 -29.05
CA PRO A 131 -12.83 -34.98 -30.21
C PRO A 131 -14.28 -35.11 -29.76
N ARG A 132 -15.13 -34.21 -30.26
CA ARG A 132 -16.59 -34.31 -30.11
C ARG A 132 -17.12 -35.35 -31.09
N HIS A 133 -17.44 -36.53 -30.56
CA HIS A 133 -18.12 -37.57 -31.32
C HIS A 133 -19.62 -37.30 -31.32
N HIS A 134 -20.22 -37.26 -32.50
CA HIS A 134 -21.68 -37.20 -32.65
C HIS A 134 -22.21 -38.64 -32.72
N LYS A 135 -23.38 -38.91 -32.12
CA LYS A 135 -24.02 -40.23 -32.23
C LYS A 135 -24.63 -40.37 -33.61
N HIS A 136 -24.05 -41.21 -34.47
CA HIS A 136 -24.62 -41.56 -35.76
C HIS A 136 -25.33 -42.90 -35.60
N TYR A 137 -26.67 -42.90 -35.73
CA TYR A 137 -27.43 -44.14 -35.82
C TYR A 137 -27.46 -44.57 -37.28
N ILE A 138 -26.79 -45.69 -37.59
CA ILE A 138 -26.93 -46.34 -38.89
C ILE A 138 -28.22 -47.15 -38.83
N LEU A 139 -29.25 -46.70 -39.54
CA LEU A 139 -30.47 -47.47 -39.68
C LEU A 139 -30.21 -48.58 -40.71
N PRO A 140 -30.33 -49.88 -40.35
CA PRO A 140 -30.26 -50.96 -41.32
C PRO A 140 -31.30 -50.73 -42.40
N ASN A 141 -30.91 -50.87 -43.66
CA ASN A 141 -31.73 -50.59 -44.84
C ASN A 141 -33.03 -51.43 -44.83
N SER A 142 -34.07 -50.93 -44.18
CA SER A 142 -35.43 -51.41 -44.39
C SER A 142 -35.98 -50.67 -45.60
N PHE A 143 -36.09 -51.42 -46.69
CA PHE A 143 -36.65 -51.04 -47.97
C PHE A 143 -37.73 -49.94 -47.90
N ASN A 144 -37.54 -48.93 -48.75
CA ASN A 144 -38.52 -47.91 -49.17
C ASN A 144 -38.93 -46.85 -48.13
N LYS A 145 -38.30 -45.67 -48.23
CA LYS A 145 -38.93 -44.39 -48.66
C LYS A 145 -37.86 -43.29 -48.69
N LYS A 146 -37.76 -42.59 -49.84
CA LYS A 146 -36.88 -41.42 -50.05
C LYS A 146 -37.19 -40.33 -49.02
N VAL A 147 -36.28 -40.08 -48.08
CA VAL A 147 -36.24 -38.83 -47.32
C VAL A 147 -34.97 -38.10 -47.73
N HIS A 148 -35.15 -36.98 -48.42
CA HIS A 148 -34.06 -36.11 -48.87
C HIS A 148 -33.46 -35.42 -47.64
N PHE A 149 -32.29 -35.86 -47.19
CA PHE A 149 -31.45 -35.06 -46.30
C PHE A 149 -30.44 -34.31 -47.17
N SER A 150 -30.59 -32.99 -47.26
CA SER A 150 -29.64 -32.11 -47.91
C SER A 150 -28.47 -31.85 -46.95
N PRO A 151 -27.21 -32.15 -47.30
CA PRO A 151 -26.07 -31.62 -46.58
C PRO A 151 -25.82 -30.20 -47.09
N GLN A 152 -26.24 -29.20 -46.33
CA GLN A 152 -25.90 -27.81 -46.62
C GLN A 152 -24.49 -27.55 -46.11
N THR A 153 -23.51 -27.85 -46.96
CA THR A 153 -22.11 -27.48 -46.78
C THR A 153 -21.99 -25.96 -46.96
N GLN A 154 -22.05 -25.19 -45.88
CA GLN A 154 -21.52 -23.83 -45.90
C GLN A 154 -20.00 -23.91 -45.74
N VAL A 155 -19.31 -23.93 -46.89
CA VAL A 155 -17.95 -23.43 -46.97
C VAL A 155 -18.06 -21.90 -46.92
N ASP A 156 -17.92 -21.32 -45.73
CA ASP A 156 -17.68 -19.88 -45.63
C ASP A 156 -16.19 -19.67 -45.38
N ALA A 157 -15.52 -19.25 -46.45
CA ALA A 157 -14.14 -18.81 -46.43
C ALA A 157 -14.05 -17.41 -45.79
N ARG A 158 -12.89 -17.16 -45.17
CA ARG A 158 -12.40 -15.89 -44.59
C ARG A 158 -12.82 -15.58 -43.15
N GLU A 159 -12.06 -16.20 -42.26
CA GLU A 159 -11.11 -15.53 -41.37
C GLU A 159 -11.49 -14.13 -40.88
N LYS A 160 -11.68 -14.11 -39.57
CA LYS A 160 -12.00 -12.99 -38.72
C LYS A 160 -10.93 -11.90 -38.79
N LEU A 161 -11.38 -10.70 -39.13
CA LEU A 161 -10.75 -9.46 -38.71
C LEU A 161 -10.75 -9.43 -37.18
N ILE A 162 -9.58 -9.57 -36.56
CA ILE A 162 -9.40 -9.37 -35.12
C ILE A 162 -9.49 -7.87 -34.86
N LEU A 163 -10.58 -7.42 -34.25
CA LEU A 163 -10.61 -6.15 -33.52
C LEU A 163 -10.87 -6.46 -32.05
N ALA A 164 -9.80 -6.42 -31.25
CA ALA A 164 -9.89 -6.49 -29.81
C ALA A 164 -10.55 -5.21 -29.28
N GLY A 165 -11.74 -5.32 -28.71
CA GLY A 165 -12.39 -4.26 -27.94
C GLY A 165 -12.08 -4.40 -26.44
N PRO A 166 -11.75 -3.33 -25.71
CA PRO A 166 -11.34 -3.38 -24.31
C PRO A 166 -12.55 -3.62 -23.39
N ARG A 167 -12.44 -4.57 -22.46
CA ARG A 167 -13.47 -4.84 -21.47
C ARG A 167 -13.19 -4.03 -20.19
N LEU A 168 -14.07 -3.07 -19.89
CA LEU A 168 -14.08 -2.27 -18.67
C LEU A 168 -14.45 -3.13 -17.45
N HIS A 169 -13.88 -2.78 -16.29
CA HIS A 169 -14.15 -3.35 -14.97
C HIS A 169 -15.55 -2.96 -14.42
N PRO A 170 -16.08 -3.69 -13.41
CA PRO A 170 -17.52 -3.82 -13.16
C PRO A 170 -18.06 -2.85 -12.10
N SER A 171 -19.37 -2.60 -12.13
CA SER A 171 -20.09 -1.94 -11.02
C SER A 171 -21.51 -2.49 -10.85
N GLY A 172 -21.79 -3.02 -9.65
CA GLY A 172 -23.07 -2.88 -8.92
C GLY A 172 -24.30 -3.74 -9.29
N THR A 173 -24.41 -4.95 -8.70
CA THR A 173 -25.64 -5.64 -8.17
C THR A 173 -26.90 -5.86 -9.07
N PRO A 174 -27.85 -6.77 -8.72
CA PRO A 174 -27.76 -8.23 -8.91
C PRO A 174 -28.91 -8.83 -9.77
N ALA A 175 -28.79 -10.13 -10.04
CA ALA A 175 -29.80 -11.08 -10.50
C ALA A 175 -30.44 -10.88 -11.90
N SER A 176 -30.19 -11.86 -12.77
CA SER A 176 -31.24 -12.41 -13.62
C SER A 176 -31.05 -13.92 -13.72
N ASN A 177 -31.98 -14.63 -13.11
CA ASN A 177 -32.13 -16.07 -13.21
C ASN A 177 -32.56 -16.41 -14.63
N THR A 178 -31.70 -17.06 -15.40
CA THR A 178 -32.12 -17.67 -16.67
C THR A 178 -31.52 -19.07 -16.80
N LEU A 179 -32.31 -20.01 -16.28
CA LEU A 179 -32.51 -21.38 -16.74
C LEU A 179 -31.27 -22.27 -16.91
N SER A 180 -30.97 -22.95 -15.81
CA SER A 180 -30.27 -24.23 -15.76
C SER A 180 -31.10 -25.31 -16.48
N TRP A 181 -30.66 -25.76 -17.65
CA TRP A 181 -31.10 -27.04 -18.19
C TRP A 181 -30.33 -28.17 -17.49
N HIS A 182 -31.04 -28.88 -16.62
CA HIS A 182 -30.57 -30.07 -15.94
C HIS A 182 -30.13 -31.14 -16.94
N LEU A 183 -28.89 -31.60 -16.81
CA LEU A 183 -28.45 -32.90 -17.31
C LEU A 183 -29.06 -33.97 -16.40
N ALA A 184 -30.24 -34.46 -16.75
CA ALA A 184 -30.78 -35.70 -16.20
C ALA A 184 -30.50 -36.83 -17.19
N SER A 185 -29.58 -37.72 -16.81
CA SER A 185 -29.62 -39.12 -17.20
C SER A 185 -28.88 -39.89 -16.11
N GLU A 186 -29.59 -40.14 -15.02
CA GLU A 186 -29.28 -41.26 -14.15
C GLU A 186 -29.45 -42.54 -14.95
N THR A 187 -28.45 -43.42 -14.93
CA THR A 187 -28.74 -44.85 -14.86
C THR A 187 -27.93 -45.42 -13.70
N LYS A 188 -28.66 -45.91 -12.70
CA LYS A 188 -28.13 -46.76 -11.65
C LYS A 188 -27.51 -48.01 -12.29
N SER A 189 -26.39 -48.46 -11.76
CA SER A 189 -26.08 -49.90 -11.75
C SER A 189 -25.61 -50.26 -10.35
N THR A 190 -26.44 -51.04 -9.66
CA THR A 190 -26.07 -51.83 -8.49
C THR A 190 -25.65 -53.21 -9.01
N LEU A 191 -24.43 -53.65 -8.72
CA LEU A 191 -24.16 -55.06 -8.48
C LEU A 191 -22.98 -55.21 -7.51
N ASN A 192 -23.28 -55.94 -6.44
CA ASN A 192 -22.50 -56.24 -5.26
C ASN A 192 -21.30 -57.19 -5.48
N GLY A 193 -20.36 -57.13 -4.52
CA GLY A 193 -19.63 -58.27 -3.96
C GLY A 193 -18.16 -58.37 -4.38
N ASN A 194 -17.14 -58.42 -3.52
CA ASN A 194 -17.09 -58.68 -2.08
C ASN A 194 -15.87 -57.99 -1.46
N GLN A 195 -16.07 -57.44 -0.26
CA GLN A 195 -15.01 -57.15 0.70
C GLN A 195 -14.71 -58.40 1.55
N HIS A 196 -13.44 -58.58 1.89
CA HIS A 196 -12.95 -59.21 3.11
C HIS A 196 -11.56 -58.62 3.34
N SER A 197 -11.11 -58.18 4.51
CA SER A 197 -11.70 -57.74 5.77
C SER A 197 -10.48 -57.29 6.59
N LEU A 198 -10.56 -56.14 7.27
CA LEU A 198 -9.60 -55.76 8.30
C LEU A 198 -9.46 -56.88 9.36
N THR A 199 -8.29 -57.04 9.96
CA THR A 199 -8.16 -56.90 11.43
C THR A 199 -6.70 -56.88 11.88
N ARG A 200 -6.46 -55.90 12.77
CA ARG A 200 -5.37 -55.72 13.75
C ARG A 200 -4.04 -55.18 13.24
#